data_AF-A0A383VH95-F1
#
_entry.id   AF-A0A383VH95-F1
#
_cell.length_a   1.000
_cell.length_b   1.000
_cell.length_c   1.000
_cell.angle_alpha   90.00
_cell.angle_beta   90.00
_cell.angle_gamma   90.00
#
_symmetry.space_group_name_H-M   'P 1'
#
loop_
_entity.id
_entity.type
_entity.pdbx_description
1 polymer ?
#
loop_
_entity_poly.entity_id
_entity_poly.type
_entity_poly.pdbx_seq_one_letter_code
_entity_poly.pdbx_strand_id
1 'polypeptide(L)'
;MSCIVNAARVLLTQSSKGMSVVVLPLGAIIQRLIVPDKDGNGVDVALGMDTATEYLTLDPNPCLGAVIGRVSNRIPGANFTLDGVIYSTNVNDRIPVPGLNSTTPTLNDTIHGGASGFTSRVWDARKVELIDGEAAVLHVLSPDGDQGFPGTVHAWVIYKLWNDTNRLQTTWLATTDRPTPISMTTHAYFNLNGHNSSTNITDHTVQLHSSYYTPVFNNTIVPTGEIAPVAGTPFDLRQPTLLSTVIEKVPGPDVPPGYDINMITPLGYPNATNLTQPSPRPVLVANISAPLTGITMGILTNAPGKDNINITRRQICFQWYSGNHLPGPGEPQITGKGGVQYTRRGGFAVEPQAWPNAVQNPNFPSVIVNPGQIYEQQLVWEFGVQGGNATAGNGTATNATAPAANATGAAATGNETAANASTPAANATEVPAAGNATAGNATASAANATAAPAAGPIVGSATEIGLDNTTAPVVANATVPENATPAVVVAPDVAGGNVTVVQNATAGNAAAGGGGAAP
;
A
#
# COMPACT_ATOMS: atom_id res chain seq x y z
N MET A 1 27.74 6.82 11.27
CA MET A 1 26.45 6.10 11.40
C MET A 1 25.63 6.50 12.64
N SER A 2 26.15 7.22 13.65
CA SER A 2 25.40 7.59 14.86
C SER A 2 24.60 8.90 14.80
N CYS A 3 24.59 9.63 13.68
CA CYS A 3 23.92 10.94 13.58
C CYS A 3 22.53 10.90 12.89
N ILE A 4 22.10 9.75 12.35
CA ILE A 4 20.86 9.64 11.53
C ILE A 4 19.65 9.12 12.34
N VAL A 5 19.84 8.72 13.61
CA VAL A 5 18.80 7.98 14.37
C VAL A 5 17.80 8.89 15.10
N ASN A 6 17.87 10.22 14.92
CA ASN A 6 16.88 11.17 15.45
C ASN A 6 16.11 11.91 14.34
N ALA A 7 15.63 11.19 13.33
CA ALA A 7 14.56 11.74 12.50
C ALA A 7 13.31 11.86 13.38
N ALA A 8 12.97 13.09 13.79
CA ALA A 8 11.87 13.36 14.71
C ALA A 8 10.57 12.70 14.21
N ARG A 9 9.90 11.96 15.09
CA ARG A 9 8.60 11.36 14.80
C ARG A 9 7.59 12.47 14.51
N VAL A 10 6.67 12.25 13.58
CA VAL A 10 5.53 13.13 13.37
C VAL A 10 4.32 12.54 14.09
N LEU A 11 3.82 13.26 15.09
CA LEU A 11 2.64 12.89 15.86
C LEU A 11 1.44 13.73 15.38
N LEU A 12 0.38 13.05 14.94
CA LEU A 12 -0.92 13.65 14.62
C LEU A 12 -1.94 13.19 15.66
N THR A 13 -2.60 14.14 16.32
CA THR A 13 -3.46 13.91 17.50
C THR A 13 -4.77 14.68 17.47
N GLN A 14 -5.00 15.55 16.48
CA GLN A 14 -6.14 16.46 16.47
C GLN A 14 -7.52 15.84 16.17
N SER A 15 -7.68 14.51 16.22
CA SER A 15 -9.02 13.94 16.15
C SER A 15 -9.79 14.17 17.45
N SER A 16 -10.86 14.95 17.39
CA SER A 16 -11.82 15.15 18.48
C SER A 16 -12.56 13.86 18.87
N LYS A 17 -12.35 12.77 18.14
CA LYS A 17 -12.90 11.44 18.38
C LYS A 17 -11.92 10.49 19.06
N GLY A 18 -10.69 10.94 19.36
CA GLY A 18 -9.70 10.19 20.14
C GLY A 18 -8.72 9.35 19.32
N MET A 19 -8.77 9.44 17.98
CA MET A 19 -7.80 8.77 17.11
C MET A 19 -6.47 9.54 17.05
N SER A 20 -5.34 8.84 17.08
CA SER A 20 -4.02 9.45 16.87
C SER A 20 -3.10 8.53 16.08
N VAL A 21 -2.13 9.12 15.38
CA VAL A 21 -1.18 8.39 14.55
C VAL A 21 0.24 8.92 14.76
N VAL A 22 1.20 8.00 14.81
CA VAL A 22 2.63 8.31 14.83
C VAL A 22 3.24 7.84 13.52
N VAL A 23 3.85 8.76 12.79
CA VAL A 23 4.55 8.50 11.53
C VAL A 23 6.05 8.69 11.73
N LEU A 24 6.85 7.76 11.22
CA LEU A 24 8.30 7.91 11.16
C LEU A 24 8.72 8.46 9.80
N PRO A 25 9.70 9.37 9.74
CA PRO A 25 10.36 9.74 8.50
C PRO A 25 11.04 8.54 7.81
N LEU A 26 11.56 7.59 8.61
CA LEU A 26 12.04 6.31 8.09
C LEU A 26 10.89 5.56 7.41
N GLY A 27 11.05 5.22 6.13
CA GLY A 27 10.11 4.47 5.31
C GLY A 27 8.73 5.12 5.18
N ALA A 28 8.56 6.38 5.62
CA ALA A 28 7.26 6.98 5.87
C ALA A 28 6.31 6.06 6.68
N ILE A 29 6.86 5.36 7.67
CA ILE A 29 6.20 4.26 8.41
C ILE A 29 5.06 4.77 9.29
N ILE A 30 3.90 4.11 9.25
CA ILE A 30 2.92 4.19 10.33
C ILE A 30 3.40 3.32 11.49
N GLN A 31 3.89 3.96 12.55
CA GLN A 31 4.44 3.28 13.72
C GLN A 31 3.34 2.87 14.71
N ARG A 32 2.38 3.77 14.93
CA ARG A 32 1.26 3.58 15.85
C ARG A 32 0.00 4.19 15.24
N LEU A 33 -1.12 3.52 15.47
CA LEU A 33 -2.44 4.03 15.13
C LEU A 33 -3.39 3.70 16.29
N ILE A 34 -3.66 4.70 17.12
CA ILE A 34 -4.51 4.55 18.30
C ILE A 34 -5.95 4.85 17.91
N VAL A 35 -6.86 3.92 18.16
CA VAL A 35 -8.28 4.01 17.83
C VAL A 35 -9.11 3.70 19.08
N PRO A 36 -10.15 4.48 19.40
CA PRO A 36 -11.05 4.15 20.50
C PRO A 36 -11.81 2.84 20.26
N ASP A 37 -11.83 1.97 21.26
CA ASP A 37 -12.66 0.77 21.29
C ASP A 37 -14.12 1.05 21.70
N LYS A 38 -14.93 0.00 21.81
CA LYS A 38 -16.34 0.08 22.22
C LYS A 38 -16.57 0.65 23.62
N ASP A 39 -15.55 0.64 24.47
CA ASP A 39 -15.58 1.16 25.83
C ASP A 39 -14.90 2.55 25.93
N GLY A 40 -14.41 3.09 24.80
CA GLY A 40 -13.74 4.39 24.69
C GLY A 40 -12.24 4.37 24.99
N ASN A 41 -11.63 3.19 25.21
CA ASN A 41 -10.21 3.08 25.47
C ASN A 41 -9.41 3.12 24.16
N GLY A 42 -8.26 3.79 24.17
CA GLY A 42 -7.38 3.83 23.01
C GLY A 42 -6.65 2.50 22.80
N VAL A 43 -6.85 1.88 21.64
CA VAL A 43 -6.19 0.64 21.21
C VAL A 43 -5.23 0.95 20.08
N ASP A 44 -3.96 0.57 20.23
CA ASP A 44 -3.00 0.64 19.12
C ASP A 44 -3.19 -0.56 18.19
N VAL A 45 -3.83 -0.32 17.05
CA VAL A 45 -4.21 -1.39 16.10
C VAL A 45 -3.10 -1.72 15.11
N ALA A 46 -2.06 -0.90 14.99
CA ALA A 46 -0.96 -1.12 14.04
C ALA A 46 0.13 -2.00 14.67
N LEU A 47 0.62 -3.01 13.96
CA LEU A 47 1.87 -3.69 14.33
C LEU A 47 3.06 -2.78 13.99
N GLY A 48 4.11 -2.82 14.81
CA GLY A 48 5.31 -2.02 14.58
C GLY A 48 6.39 -2.23 15.63
N MET A 49 7.39 -1.33 15.62
CA MET A 49 8.48 -1.30 16.59
C MET A 49 8.44 -0.01 17.42
N ASP A 50 9.08 0.00 18.59
CA ASP A 50 9.12 1.18 19.45
C ASP A 50 10.11 2.23 18.95
N THR A 51 11.15 1.82 18.21
CA THR A 51 12.23 2.72 17.73
C THR A 51 12.55 2.53 16.23
N ALA A 52 13.07 3.58 15.60
CA ALA A 52 13.55 3.50 14.22
C ALA A 52 14.73 2.52 14.04
N THR A 53 15.57 2.37 15.06
CA THR A 53 16.67 1.40 15.04
C THR A 53 16.15 -0.03 14.91
N GLU A 54 15.13 -0.40 15.69
CA GLU A 54 14.53 -1.74 15.62
C GLU A 54 13.98 -2.04 14.22
N TYR A 55 13.38 -1.06 13.54
CA TYR A 55 12.98 -1.20 12.14
C TYR A 55 14.17 -1.44 11.19
N LEU A 56 15.27 -0.73 11.38
CA LEU A 56 16.47 -0.84 10.53
C LEU A 56 17.25 -2.13 10.74
N THR A 57 17.18 -2.72 11.94
CA THR A 57 17.90 -3.95 12.30
C THR A 57 17.06 -5.21 12.14
N LEU A 58 15.80 -5.08 11.73
CA LEU A 58 14.88 -6.19 11.54
C LEU A 58 15.30 -7.02 10.32
N ASP A 59 15.61 -8.29 10.51
CA ASP A 59 16.03 -9.22 9.45
C ASP A 59 15.43 -10.63 9.70
N PRO A 60 14.60 -11.17 8.79
CA PRO A 60 14.07 -10.50 7.59
C PRO A 60 13.14 -9.34 7.96
N ASN A 61 13.10 -8.30 7.13
CA ASN A 61 12.22 -7.14 7.33
C ASN A 61 10.86 -7.34 6.63
N PRO A 62 9.76 -7.60 7.36
CA PRO A 62 8.41 -7.72 6.79
C PRO A 62 7.78 -6.36 6.41
N CYS A 63 8.54 -5.27 6.41
CA CYS A 63 8.12 -3.92 6.01
C CYS A 63 6.98 -3.33 6.85
N LEU A 64 6.90 -3.66 8.16
CA LEU A 64 5.80 -3.23 9.04
C LEU A 64 5.50 -1.72 8.92
N GLY A 65 4.33 -1.35 8.40
CA GLY A 65 3.88 0.05 8.36
C GLY A 65 4.53 0.91 7.28
N ALA A 66 5.53 0.41 6.56
CA ALA A 66 6.31 1.20 5.62
C ALA A 66 5.54 1.52 4.33
N VAL A 67 5.93 2.60 3.67
CA VAL A 67 5.55 2.88 2.30
C VAL A 67 6.44 2.07 1.37
N ILE A 68 5.80 1.35 0.46
CA ILE A 68 6.44 0.52 -0.56
C ILE A 68 6.60 1.33 -1.85
N GLY A 69 7.75 1.18 -2.51
CA GLY A 69 8.00 1.75 -3.84
C GLY A 69 9.46 1.62 -4.28
N ARG A 70 9.80 1.88 -5.55
CA ARG A 70 8.97 2.52 -6.59
C ARG A 70 7.84 1.67 -7.15
N VAL A 71 8.00 0.34 -7.16
CA VAL A 71 6.99 -0.62 -7.62
C VAL A 71 6.71 -1.62 -6.51
N SER A 72 5.47 -1.65 -6.06
CA SER A 72 4.99 -2.60 -5.07
C SER A 72 4.91 -4.02 -5.62
N ASN A 73 4.97 -4.99 -4.71
CA ASN A 73 4.95 -6.42 -5.01
C ASN A 73 6.09 -6.82 -5.98
N ARG A 74 5.89 -7.87 -6.79
CA ARG A 74 6.97 -8.54 -7.53
C ARG A 74 7.11 -8.09 -8.99
N ILE A 75 8.36 -7.96 -9.41
CA ILE A 75 8.81 -7.94 -10.81
C ILE A 75 9.59 -9.24 -11.05
N PRO A 76 9.00 -10.22 -11.75
CA PRO A 76 9.61 -11.52 -11.99
C PRO A 76 10.93 -11.42 -12.74
N GLY A 77 11.97 -12.13 -12.29
CA GLY A 77 13.28 -12.08 -12.94
C GLY A 77 14.03 -10.75 -12.78
N ALA A 78 13.50 -9.82 -11.97
CA ALA A 78 14.09 -8.52 -11.69
C ALA A 78 14.51 -7.75 -12.96
N ASN A 79 13.65 -7.77 -13.97
CA ASN A 79 13.87 -7.03 -15.20
C ASN A 79 12.53 -6.57 -15.79
N PHE A 80 12.53 -5.59 -16.68
CA PHE A 80 11.36 -5.29 -17.51
C PHE A 80 11.81 -4.56 -18.77
N THR A 81 10.94 -4.53 -19.79
CA THR A 81 11.20 -3.80 -21.03
C THR A 81 10.34 -2.55 -21.09
N LEU A 82 10.95 -1.41 -21.36
CA LEU A 82 10.26 -0.13 -21.58
C LEU A 82 10.87 0.55 -22.80
N ASP A 83 10.02 0.89 -23.78
CA ASP A 83 10.42 1.49 -25.07
C ASP A 83 11.54 0.72 -25.79
N GLY A 84 11.47 -0.62 -25.73
CA GLY A 84 12.46 -1.51 -26.34
C GLY A 84 13.78 -1.65 -25.58
N VAL A 85 13.94 -0.97 -24.44
CA VAL A 85 15.12 -1.07 -23.57
C VAL A 85 14.82 -2.00 -22.40
N ILE A 86 15.73 -2.95 -22.14
CA ILE A 86 15.67 -3.83 -20.97
C ILE A 86 16.32 -3.12 -19.78
N TYR A 87 15.57 -3.00 -18.70
CA TYR A 87 16.06 -2.52 -17.41
C TYR A 87 16.19 -3.70 -16.44
N SER A 88 17.32 -3.82 -15.77
CA SER A 88 17.52 -4.80 -14.69
C SER A 88 17.37 -4.10 -13.34
N THR A 89 16.47 -4.58 -12.52
CA THR A 89 16.18 -4.05 -11.19
C THR A 89 16.92 -4.84 -10.11
N ASN A 90 16.97 -4.30 -8.89
CA ASN A 90 17.63 -4.97 -7.78
C ASN A 90 16.94 -6.30 -7.41
N VAL A 91 17.69 -7.41 -7.40
CA VAL A 91 17.21 -8.71 -6.92
C VAL A 91 17.28 -8.72 -5.38
N ASN A 92 16.13 -8.75 -4.73
CA ASN A 92 16.01 -8.83 -3.28
C ASN A 92 15.04 -9.92 -2.79
N ASP A 93 14.35 -10.62 -3.70
CA ASP A 93 13.61 -11.83 -3.40
C ASP A 93 14.23 -13.01 -4.15
N ARG A 94 14.74 -14.00 -3.40
CA ARG A 94 15.40 -15.19 -3.93
C ARG A 94 14.61 -16.40 -3.49
N ILE A 95 13.66 -16.82 -4.31
CA ILE A 95 12.74 -17.91 -3.97
C ILE A 95 13.39 -19.23 -4.41
N PRO A 96 13.68 -20.16 -3.48
CA PRO A 96 14.12 -21.51 -3.82
C PRO A 96 12.97 -22.25 -4.51
N VAL A 97 13.24 -22.93 -5.63
CA VAL A 97 12.24 -23.78 -6.31
C VAL A 97 12.28 -25.19 -5.71
N PRO A 98 11.21 -25.67 -5.03
CA PRO A 98 11.20 -27.01 -4.44
C PRO A 98 11.35 -28.11 -5.50
N GLY A 99 12.09 -29.19 -5.17
CA GLY A 99 12.28 -30.35 -6.05
C GLY A 99 13.47 -30.26 -7.02
N LEU A 100 14.24 -29.19 -6.91
CA LEU A 100 15.41 -28.91 -7.73
C LEU A 100 16.64 -28.87 -6.77
N ASN A 101 17.72 -29.63 -7.04
CA ASN A 101 18.91 -29.78 -6.14
C ASN A 101 19.61 -28.44 -5.80
N SER A 102 20.44 -28.33 -4.75
CA SER A 102 20.97 -27.04 -4.23
C SER A 102 21.92 -26.23 -5.15
N THR A 103 21.95 -26.55 -6.44
CA THR A 103 22.57 -25.83 -7.56
C THR A 103 21.53 -25.20 -8.51
N THR A 104 20.25 -25.17 -8.12
CA THR A 104 19.13 -24.84 -9.01
C THR A 104 18.71 -23.37 -9.02
N PRO A 105 18.02 -22.94 -10.10
CA PRO A 105 17.65 -21.55 -10.29
C PRO A 105 16.84 -21.06 -9.09
N THR A 106 17.36 -20.07 -8.38
CA THR A 106 16.51 -19.19 -7.58
C THR A 106 15.73 -18.32 -8.55
N LEU A 107 14.41 -18.24 -8.35
CA LEU A 107 13.68 -17.14 -8.98
C LEU A 107 14.17 -15.87 -8.32
N ASN A 108 14.68 -14.97 -9.15
CA ASN A 108 15.30 -13.73 -8.73
C ASN A 108 14.33 -12.62 -9.07
N ASP A 109 13.54 -12.21 -8.09
CA ASP A 109 12.54 -11.18 -8.29
C ASP A 109 13.00 -9.89 -7.61
N THR A 110 12.49 -8.77 -8.11
CA THR A 110 12.46 -7.53 -7.33
C THR A 110 11.14 -7.52 -6.59
N ILE A 111 11.17 -7.51 -5.27
CA ILE A 111 10.00 -7.28 -4.43
C ILE A 111 10.05 -5.88 -3.81
N HIS A 112 8.91 -5.20 -3.77
CA HIS A 112 8.72 -3.95 -3.02
C HIS A 112 9.72 -2.84 -3.37
N GLY A 113 10.17 -2.80 -4.63
CA GLY A 113 11.06 -1.77 -5.16
C GLY A 113 12.56 -2.02 -4.92
N GLY A 114 12.95 -3.18 -4.38
CA GLY A 114 14.36 -3.58 -4.20
C GLY A 114 14.88 -3.42 -2.77
N ALA A 115 16.09 -3.92 -2.53
CA ALA A 115 16.72 -4.00 -1.19
C ALA A 115 16.90 -2.64 -0.52
N SER A 116 16.98 -1.55 -1.28
CA SER A 116 17.03 -0.18 -0.76
C SER A 116 15.95 0.71 -1.38
N GLY A 117 14.76 0.13 -1.58
CA GLY A 117 13.55 0.83 -1.99
C GLY A 117 13.05 1.82 -0.94
N PHE A 118 11.82 2.30 -1.11
CA PHE A 118 11.26 3.38 -0.29
C PHE A 118 11.17 3.06 1.21
N THR A 119 11.07 1.77 1.56
CA THR A 119 10.94 1.27 2.93
C THR A 119 12.15 1.57 3.81
N SER A 120 13.34 1.63 3.23
CA SER A 120 14.60 1.84 3.96
C SER A 120 15.10 3.28 3.90
N ARG A 121 14.39 4.19 3.23
CA ARG A 121 14.79 5.60 3.07
C ARG A 121 14.33 6.43 4.25
N VAL A 122 15.09 7.45 4.61
CA VAL A 122 14.61 8.53 5.47
C VAL A 122 13.99 9.58 4.56
N TRP A 123 12.71 9.84 4.75
CA TRP A 123 11.95 10.82 4.00
C TRP A 123 12.06 12.19 4.67
N ASP A 124 12.09 13.26 3.89
CA ASP A 124 11.96 14.61 4.42
C ASP A 124 10.53 14.81 4.91
N ALA A 125 10.35 15.03 6.21
CA ALA A 125 9.03 15.06 6.84
C ALA A 125 8.73 16.42 7.48
N ARG A 126 7.48 16.88 7.34
CA ARG A 126 6.96 18.04 8.06
C ARG A 126 5.52 17.81 8.51
N LYS A 127 5.16 18.37 9.66
CA LYS A 127 3.78 18.49 10.11
C LYS A 127 3.15 19.76 9.55
N VAL A 128 1.88 19.68 9.16
CA VAL A 128 1.07 20.78 8.65
C VAL A 128 -0.25 20.81 9.42
N GLU A 129 -0.57 21.96 9.98
CA GLU A 129 -1.88 22.25 10.60
C GLU A 129 -2.87 22.64 9.51
N LEU A 130 -4.07 22.06 9.53
CA LEU A 130 -5.15 22.34 8.59
C LEU A 130 -6.40 22.81 9.36
N ILE A 131 -7.30 23.50 8.68
CA ILE A 131 -8.59 23.93 9.28
C ILE A 131 -9.42 22.71 9.75
N ASP A 132 -9.30 21.60 9.03
CA ASP A 132 -10.08 20.38 9.23
C ASP A 132 -9.24 19.17 9.72
N GLY A 133 -8.05 19.43 10.31
CA GLY A 133 -7.20 18.39 10.88
C GLY A 133 -5.71 18.69 10.86
N GLU A 134 -4.90 17.63 10.92
CA GLU A 134 -3.44 17.71 10.83
C GLU A 134 -2.94 16.80 9.71
N ALA A 135 -1.82 17.16 9.10
CA ALA A 135 -1.16 16.30 8.12
C ALA A 135 0.34 16.14 8.38
N ALA A 136 0.84 14.94 8.14
CA ALA A 136 2.26 14.69 7.92
C ALA A 136 2.51 14.65 6.41
N VAL A 137 3.37 15.52 5.90
CA VAL A 137 3.80 15.53 4.49
C VAL A 137 5.24 15.05 4.43
N LEU A 138 5.46 13.94 3.72
CA LEU A 138 6.74 13.29 3.57
C LEU A 138 7.14 13.28 2.10
N HIS A 139 8.42 13.50 1.82
CA HIS A 139 9.00 13.52 0.47
C HIS A 139 10.27 12.69 0.40
N VAL A 140 10.49 11.98 -0.71
CA VAL A 140 11.76 11.36 -1.04
C VAL A 140 12.08 11.54 -2.52
N LEU A 141 13.37 11.68 -2.82
CA LEU A 141 13.91 11.65 -4.18
C LEU A 141 14.49 10.26 -4.47
N SER A 142 14.07 9.66 -5.58
CA SER A 142 14.66 8.44 -6.14
C SER A 142 15.31 8.78 -7.47
N PRO A 143 16.65 8.96 -7.52
CA PRO A 143 17.36 9.37 -8.73
C PRO A 143 17.22 8.39 -9.90
N ASP A 144 17.48 8.85 -11.13
CA ASP A 144 17.63 7.95 -12.29
C ASP A 144 18.58 6.78 -11.97
N GLY A 145 18.15 5.55 -12.26
CA GLY A 145 18.89 4.33 -11.98
C GLY A 145 18.79 3.79 -10.54
N ASP A 146 18.15 4.48 -9.59
CA ASP A 146 18.00 3.95 -8.22
C ASP A 146 17.17 2.65 -8.20
N GLN A 147 17.78 1.60 -7.64
CA GLN A 147 17.32 0.20 -7.70
C GLN A 147 17.15 -0.37 -9.12
N GLY A 148 17.75 0.27 -10.13
CA GLY A 148 17.70 -0.14 -11.54
C GLY A 148 16.52 0.43 -12.34
N PHE A 149 15.68 1.28 -11.73
CA PHE A 149 14.56 1.92 -12.41
C PHE A 149 15.01 3.21 -13.13
N PRO A 150 14.55 3.46 -14.37
CA PRO A 150 14.86 4.70 -15.07
C PRO A 150 14.10 5.90 -14.51
N GLY A 151 14.60 7.09 -14.79
CA GLY A 151 13.99 8.37 -14.43
C GLY A 151 14.20 8.73 -12.97
N THR A 152 14.36 10.02 -12.73
CA THR A 152 14.30 10.62 -11.39
C THR A 152 12.84 10.73 -10.99
N VAL A 153 12.48 10.13 -9.86
CA VAL A 153 11.14 10.20 -9.28
C VAL A 153 11.17 11.04 -8.00
N HIS A 154 10.33 12.07 -7.96
CA HIS A 154 9.93 12.69 -6.71
C HIS A 154 8.67 12.01 -6.22
N ALA A 155 8.69 11.46 -5.00
CA ALA A 155 7.55 10.78 -4.40
C ALA A 155 7.16 11.46 -3.09
N TRP A 156 5.85 11.63 -2.88
CA TRP A 156 5.27 12.18 -1.66
C TRP A 156 4.27 11.22 -1.05
N VAL A 157 4.20 11.22 0.28
CA VAL A 157 3.12 10.62 1.05
C VAL A 157 2.57 11.65 2.00
N ILE A 158 1.25 11.80 2.00
CA ILE A 158 0.53 12.73 2.87
C ILE A 158 -0.40 11.92 3.74
N TYR A 159 -0.17 11.91 5.05
CA TYR A 159 -1.07 11.33 6.05
C TYR A 159 -1.87 12.44 6.70
N LYS A 160 -3.17 12.55 6.38
CA LYS A 160 -4.09 13.53 6.97
C LYS A 160 -5.00 12.85 8.00
N LEU A 161 -4.91 13.29 9.24
CA LEU A 161 -5.84 12.97 10.32
C LEU A 161 -6.95 14.02 10.36
N TRP A 162 -8.19 13.60 10.14
CA TRP A 162 -9.35 14.50 10.18
C TRP A 162 -9.74 14.82 11.64
N ASN A 163 -10.16 16.06 11.90
CA ASN A 163 -10.47 16.50 13.26
C ASN A 163 -11.81 16.00 13.81
N ASP A 164 -12.83 15.81 12.98
CA ASP A 164 -14.20 15.51 13.39
C ASP A 164 -14.60 14.03 13.24
N THR A 165 -13.70 13.23 12.64
CA THR A 165 -13.91 11.81 12.32
C THR A 165 -12.72 10.96 12.76
N ASN A 166 -12.93 9.65 12.87
CA ASN A 166 -11.84 8.66 13.00
C ASN A 166 -11.34 8.24 11.61
N ARG A 167 -10.94 9.22 10.80
CA ARG A 167 -10.43 8.99 9.43
C ARG A 167 -8.98 9.40 9.31
N LEU A 168 -8.17 8.50 8.78
CA LEU A 168 -6.80 8.77 8.37
C LEU A 168 -6.73 8.57 6.86
N GLN A 169 -6.55 9.67 6.14
CA GLN A 169 -6.41 9.69 4.70
C GLN A 169 -4.92 9.68 4.34
N THR A 170 -4.53 8.75 3.49
CA THR A 170 -3.20 8.67 2.89
C THR A 170 -3.29 9.02 1.42
N THR A 171 -2.46 9.96 0.97
CA THR A 171 -2.36 10.33 -0.45
C THR A 171 -0.91 10.15 -0.90
N TRP A 172 -0.71 9.37 -1.95
CA TRP A 172 0.58 9.19 -2.60
C TRP A 172 0.61 9.97 -3.90
N LEU A 173 1.69 10.71 -4.10
CA LEU A 173 1.92 11.47 -5.32
C LEU A 173 3.31 11.14 -5.86
N ALA A 174 3.46 11.09 -7.18
CA ALA A 174 4.78 11.05 -7.77
C ALA A 174 4.84 11.73 -9.15
N THR A 175 6.01 12.30 -9.45
CA THR A 175 6.36 12.86 -10.77
C THR A 175 7.68 12.28 -11.22
N THR A 176 7.91 12.26 -12.54
CA THR A 176 9.13 11.73 -13.14
C THR A 176 9.63 12.59 -14.28
N ASP A 177 10.95 12.60 -14.50
CA ASP A 177 11.61 13.25 -15.65
C ASP A 177 11.72 12.35 -16.88
N ARG A 178 11.48 11.03 -16.72
CA ARG A 178 11.47 10.02 -17.80
C ARG A 178 10.37 8.99 -17.59
N PRO A 179 9.86 8.33 -18.65
CA PRO A 179 8.93 7.22 -18.51
C PRO A 179 9.47 6.16 -17.53
N THR A 180 8.69 5.80 -16.52
CA THR A 180 9.10 4.83 -15.49
C THR A 180 7.91 4.16 -14.81
N PRO A 181 7.99 2.89 -14.38
CA PRO A 181 6.91 2.26 -13.62
C PRO A 181 6.82 2.83 -12.20
N ILE A 182 5.59 3.16 -11.76
CA ILE A 182 5.31 3.59 -10.39
C ILE A 182 4.06 2.86 -9.88
N SER A 183 4.20 2.19 -8.73
CA SER A 183 3.12 1.59 -7.94
C SER A 183 3.51 1.68 -6.47
N MET A 184 2.94 2.66 -5.77
CA MET A 184 3.16 2.84 -4.34
C MET A 184 2.06 2.16 -3.54
N THR A 185 2.35 1.76 -2.31
CA THR A 185 1.35 1.30 -1.34
C THR A 185 1.87 1.50 0.08
N THR A 186 1.05 1.22 1.07
CA THR A 186 1.49 0.96 2.45
C THR A 186 1.57 -0.53 2.70
N HIS A 187 2.45 -0.94 3.61
CA HIS A 187 2.51 -2.30 4.15
C HIS A 187 2.16 -2.29 5.65
N ALA A 188 1.19 -1.47 6.05
CA ALA A 188 0.68 -1.43 7.42
C ALA A 188 -0.07 -2.72 7.77
N TYR A 189 0.37 -3.34 8.87
CA TYR A 189 -0.27 -4.51 9.44
C TYR A 189 -1.16 -4.09 10.59
N PHE A 190 -2.38 -4.63 10.62
CA PHE A 190 -3.36 -4.31 11.63
C PHE A 190 -3.84 -5.55 12.38
N ASN A 191 -4.06 -5.39 13.67
CA ASN A 191 -4.88 -6.26 14.49
C ASN A 191 -5.85 -5.36 15.25
N LEU A 192 -7.14 -5.43 14.93
CA LEU A 192 -8.13 -4.51 15.49
C LEU A 192 -8.45 -4.85 16.96
N ASN A 193 -8.07 -6.03 17.44
CA ASN A 193 -8.04 -6.33 18.88
C ASN A 193 -6.84 -5.69 19.60
N GLY A 194 -5.95 -5.00 18.87
CA GLY A 194 -4.71 -4.41 19.35
C GLY A 194 -3.48 -5.21 18.92
N HIS A 195 -2.36 -4.53 18.64
CA HIS A 195 -1.10 -5.21 18.29
C HIS A 195 -0.58 -6.11 19.41
N ASN A 196 -0.99 -5.84 20.65
CA ASN A 196 -0.64 -6.59 21.85
C ASN A 196 -1.68 -7.67 22.20
N SER A 197 -2.67 -7.90 21.33
CA SER A 197 -3.64 -8.99 21.53
C SER A 197 -2.91 -10.34 21.64
N SER A 198 -3.38 -11.17 22.56
CA SER A 198 -2.97 -12.58 22.63
C SER A 198 -3.63 -13.43 21.53
N THR A 199 -4.58 -12.87 20.77
CA THR A 199 -5.22 -13.52 19.63
C THR A 199 -4.65 -13.03 18.30
N ASN A 200 -4.57 -13.94 17.34
CA ASN A 200 -4.31 -13.62 15.95
C ASN A 200 -5.59 -13.09 15.27
N ILE A 201 -5.52 -12.73 13.99
CA ILE A 201 -6.65 -12.12 13.26
C ILE A 201 -7.76 -13.11 12.89
N THR A 202 -7.65 -14.40 13.23
CA THR A 202 -8.61 -15.42 12.74
C THR A 202 -10.02 -15.27 13.31
N ASP A 203 -10.18 -14.49 14.38
CA ASP A 203 -11.45 -14.11 14.98
C ASP A 203 -12.07 -12.85 14.35
N HIS A 204 -11.37 -12.19 13.42
CA HIS A 204 -11.89 -11.03 12.71
C HIS A 204 -12.94 -11.45 11.69
N THR A 205 -13.95 -10.60 11.50
CA THR A 205 -14.89 -10.71 10.38
C THR A 205 -14.42 -9.80 9.26
N VAL A 206 -14.27 -10.35 8.06
CA VAL A 206 -13.74 -9.66 6.88
C VAL A 206 -14.81 -9.62 5.79
N GLN A 207 -15.00 -8.45 5.20
CA GLN A 207 -15.76 -8.26 3.97
C GLN A 207 -14.90 -7.49 2.97
N LEU A 208 -14.72 -8.04 1.77
CA LEU A 208 -13.99 -7.43 0.67
C LEU A 208 -14.95 -7.17 -0.50
N HIS A 209 -15.01 -5.92 -0.97
CA HIS A 209 -15.87 -5.52 -2.10
C HIS A 209 -15.19 -5.83 -3.45
N SER A 210 -14.78 -7.09 -3.62
CA SER A 210 -14.04 -7.58 -4.78
C SER A 210 -14.76 -8.77 -5.41
N SER A 211 -14.97 -8.71 -6.74
CA SER A 211 -15.60 -9.80 -7.50
C SER A 211 -14.59 -10.66 -8.23
N TYR A 212 -13.33 -10.21 -8.31
CA TYR A 212 -12.25 -10.90 -9.01
C TYR A 212 -10.97 -10.87 -8.19
N TYR A 213 -10.02 -11.73 -8.56
CA TYR A 213 -8.66 -11.75 -8.03
C TYR A 213 -7.68 -12.08 -9.16
N THR A 214 -6.37 -11.92 -8.93
CA THR A 214 -5.34 -12.34 -9.88
C THR A 214 -4.70 -13.66 -9.41
N PRO A 215 -5.00 -14.81 -10.04
CA PRO A 215 -4.32 -16.06 -9.74
C PRO A 215 -2.80 -15.95 -9.84
N VAL A 216 -2.10 -16.69 -8.99
CA VAL A 216 -0.64 -16.77 -8.95
C VAL A 216 -0.16 -18.14 -9.41
N PHE A 217 1.10 -18.26 -9.79
CA PHE A 217 1.68 -19.57 -10.10
C PHE A 217 1.85 -20.41 -8.81
N ASN A 218 1.63 -21.73 -8.89
CA ASN A 218 1.70 -22.58 -7.69
C ASN A 218 3.08 -22.61 -7.01
N ASN A 219 4.15 -22.33 -7.76
CA ASN A 219 5.53 -22.30 -7.27
C ASN A 219 6.05 -20.87 -7.07
N THR A 220 5.29 -19.84 -7.45
CA THR A 220 5.69 -18.43 -7.36
C THR A 220 4.47 -17.58 -7.05
N ILE A 221 4.50 -16.76 -5.99
CA ILE A 221 3.41 -15.83 -5.64
C ILE A 221 3.32 -14.63 -6.59
N VAL A 222 3.68 -14.83 -7.86
CA VAL A 222 3.58 -13.88 -8.97
C VAL A 222 2.27 -14.12 -9.72
N PRO A 223 1.50 -13.07 -10.04
CA PRO A 223 0.32 -13.20 -10.88
C PRO A 223 0.59 -13.75 -12.28
N THR A 224 -0.29 -14.66 -12.73
CA THR A 224 -0.20 -15.30 -14.05
C THR A 224 -0.60 -14.39 -15.21
N GLY A 225 -1.30 -13.29 -14.94
CA GLY A 225 -1.98 -12.48 -15.95
C GLY A 225 -3.47 -12.76 -16.09
N GLU A 226 -3.96 -13.82 -15.45
CA GLU A 226 -5.38 -14.14 -15.41
C GLU A 226 -6.15 -13.22 -14.44
N ILE A 227 -7.43 -13.03 -14.73
CA ILE A 227 -8.40 -12.41 -13.82
C ILE A 227 -9.52 -13.41 -13.59
N ALA A 228 -9.59 -13.99 -12.41
CA ALA A 228 -10.54 -15.04 -12.07
C ALA A 228 -11.65 -14.51 -11.15
N PRO A 229 -12.90 -14.99 -11.28
CA PRO A 229 -13.97 -14.62 -10.36
C PRO A 229 -13.72 -15.23 -8.97
N VAL A 230 -14.06 -14.49 -7.91
CA VAL A 230 -13.97 -15.03 -6.54
C VAL A 230 -15.07 -16.03 -6.23
N ALA A 231 -16.21 -15.98 -6.96
CA ALA A 231 -17.41 -16.75 -6.67
C ALA A 231 -17.14 -18.26 -6.61
N GLY A 232 -17.57 -18.90 -5.53
CA GLY A 232 -17.38 -20.34 -5.33
C GLY A 232 -15.96 -20.75 -4.90
N THR A 233 -15.09 -19.77 -4.59
CA THR A 233 -13.73 -20.01 -4.11
C THR A 233 -13.56 -19.53 -2.66
N PRO A 234 -12.50 -19.94 -1.94
CA PRO A 234 -12.13 -19.38 -0.63
C PRO A 234 -11.80 -17.88 -0.67
N PHE A 235 -11.62 -17.27 -1.85
CA PHE A 235 -11.43 -15.83 -2.02
C PHE A 235 -12.75 -15.05 -2.03
N ASP A 236 -13.91 -15.73 -1.98
CA ASP A 236 -15.23 -15.08 -1.91
C ASP A 236 -15.50 -14.50 -0.51
N LEU A 237 -14.95 -13.30 -0.27
CA LEU A 237 -15.17 -12.52 0.95
C LEU A 237 -16.18 -11.38 0.72
N ARG A 238 -17.03 -11.47 -0.30
CA ARG A 238 -18.01 -10.41 -0.63
C ARG A 238 -19.06 -10.21 0.47
N GLN A 239 -19.33 -11.26 1.24
CA GLN A 239 -20.14 -11.21 2.45
C GLN A 239 -19.25 -11.18 3.69
N PRO A 240 -19.68 -10.52 4.78
CA PRO A 240 -18.97 -10.56 6.05
C PRO A 240 -18.72 -12.02 6.48
N THR A 241 -17.44 -12.39 6.56
CA THR A 241 -17.01 -13.77 6.77
C THR A 241 -16.04 -13.83 7.94
N LEU A 242 -16.29 -14.71 8.91
CA LEU A 242 -15.38 -14.98 10.00
C LEU A 242 -14.13 -15.70 9.43
N LEU A 243 -12.95 -15.10 9.58
CA LEU A 243 -11.75 -15.51 8.86
C LEU A 243 -11.33 -16.96 9.17
N SER A 244 -11.48 -17.40 10.41
CA SER A 244 -11.21 -18.80 10.84
C SER A 244 -12.00 -19.86 10.07
N THR A 245 -13.13 -19.52 9.45
CA THR A 245 -13.98 -20.48 8.72
C THR A 245 -13.48 -20.80 7.32
N VAL A 246 -12.57 -19.98 6.78
CA VAL A 246 -12.14 -20.00 5.38
C VAL A 246 -10.62 -19.99 5.18
N ILE A 247 -9.84 -19.41 6.09
CA ILE A 247 -8.40 -19.17 5.89
C ILE A 247 -7.58 -20.43 5.60
N GLU A 248 -7.92 -21.57 6.23
CA GLU A 248 -7.24 -22.85 6.01
C GLU A 248 -7.58 -23.52 4.67
N LYS A 249 -8.56 -22.99 3.94
CA LYS A 249 -9.00 -23.52 2.64
C LYS A 249 -8.35 -22.78 1.47
N VAL A 250 -7.64 -21.69 1.72
CA VAL A 250 -7.07 -20.85 0.68
C VAL A 250 -6.05 -21.63 -0.14
N PRO A 251 -6.21 -21.76 -1.46
CA PRO A 251 -5.21 -22.41 -2.30
C PRO A 251 -3.98 -21.51 -2.45
N GLY A 252 -2.79 -22.09 -2.47
CA GLY A 252 -1.56 -21.35 -2.69
C GLY A 252 -0.33 -22.10 -2.18
N PRO A 253 0.87 -21.49 -2.34
CA PRO A 253 2.12 -22.06 -1.86
C PRO A 253 2.34 -21.89 -0.35
N ASP A 254 1.55 -21.05 0.33
CA ASP A 254 1.71 -20.75 1.75
C ASP A 254 1.44 -21.97 2.64
N VAL A 255 2.34 -22.21 3.59
CA VAL A 255 2.20 -23.26 4.60
C VAL A 255 2.34 -22.65 6.02
N PRO A 256 1.27 -22.66 6.85
CA PRO A 256 -0.08 -23.10 6.53
C PRO A 256 -0.74 -22.15 5.52
N PRO A 257 -1.86 -22.58 4.92
CA PRO A 257 -2.61 -21.77 3.98
C PRO A 257 -2.98 -20.39 4.52
N GLY A 258 -3.15 -19.42 3.64
CA GLY A 258 -3.68 -18.12 3.99
C GLY A 258 -3.74 -17.21 2.78
N TYR A 259 -4.19 -15.98 3.01
CA TYR A 259 -4.30 -15.00 1.95
C TYR A 259 -2.96 -14.29 1.76
N ASP A 260 -2.43 -14.35 0.55
CA ASP A 260 -1.47 -13.42 -0.02
C ASP A 260 -1.88 -13.22 -1.49
N ILE A 261 -2.95 -12.46 -1.69
CA ILE A 261 -3.62 -12.39 -3.00
C ILE A 261 -4.05 -10.97 -3.35
N ASN A 262 -3.86 -10.60 -4.61
CA ASN A 262 -4.37 -9.33 -5.13
C ASN A 262 -5.85 -9.48 -5.54
N MET A 263 -6.69 -8.65 -4.94
CA MET A 263 -8.14 -8.61 -5.10
C MET A 263 -8.54 -7.45 -6.00
N ILE A 264 -9.47 -7.66 -6.92
CA ILE A 264 -9.92 -6.66 -7.89
C ILE A 264 -11.39 -6.31 -7.63
N THR A 265 -11.64 -5.03 -7.41
CA THR A 265 -13.00 -4.50 -7.26
C THR A 265 -13.73 -4.48 -8.62
N PRO A 266 -15.07 -4.54 -8.65
CA PRO A 266 -15.83 -4.51 -9.91
C PRO A 266 -15.55 -3.28 -10.78
N LEU A 267 -15.34 -2.12 -10.16
CA LEU A 267 -14.95 -0.90 -10.85
C LEU A 267 -13.58 -1.06 -11.53
N GLY A 268 -12.73 -1.99 -11.04
CA GLY A 268 -11.33 -2.16 -11.42
C GLY A 268 -11.10 -3.08 -12.58
N TYR A 269 -12.18 -3.65 -13.12
CA TYR A 269 -12.10 -4.62 -14.18
C TYR A 269 -11.64 -3.93 -15.48
N PRO A 270 -10.62 -4.46 -16.20
CA PRO A 270 -10.02 -3.80 -17.37
C PRO A 270 -11.01 -3.46 -18.50
N ASN A 271 -12.15 -4.14 -18.53
CA ASN A 271 -13.21 -3.97 -19.53
C ASN A 271 -14.54 -3.47 -18.94
N ALA A 272 -14.54 -2.89 -17.74
CA ALA A 272 -15.74 -2.23 -17.22
C ALA A 272 -16.04 -1.01 -18.11
N THR A 273 -17.00 -1.15 -19.03
CA THR A 273 -17.42 -0.13 -20.01
C THR A 273 -17.96 1.16 -19.38
N ASN A 274 -18.12 1.20 -18.06
CA ASN A 274 -18.48 2.37 -17.26
C ASN A 274 -17.29 3.15 -16.67
N LEU A 275 -16.04 2.82 -17.03
CA LEU A 275 -14.83 3.50 -16.55
C LEU A 275 -14.59 4.93 -17.08
N THR A 276 -15.58 5.54 -17.73
CA THR A 276 -15.46 6.92 -18.23
C THR A 276 -15.80 7.98 -17.18
N GLN A 277 -16.26 7.60 -15.99
CA GLN A 277 -16.54 8.52 -14.90
C GLN A 277 -15.64 8.16 -13.71
N PRO A 278 -14.52 8.88 -13.49
CA PRO A 278 -13.82 8.83 -12.21
C PRO A 278 -14.84 9.02 -11.11
N SER A 279 -14.95 8.11 -10.15
CA SER A 279 -15.71 8.42 -8.93
C SER A 279 -14.98 9.58 -8.25
N PRO A 280 -15.58 10.76 -8.07
CA PRO A 280 -14.94 11.88 -7.39
C PRO A 280 -14.73 11.59 -5.90
N ARG A 281 -15.20 10.45 -5.39
CA ARG A 281 -15.10 10.03 -3.99
C ARG A 281 -14.47 8.64 -3.88
N PRO A 282 -13.63 8.39 -2.85
CA PRO A 282 -13.17 7.07 -2.49
C PRO A 282 -14.33 6.06 -2.35
N VAL A 283 -14.11 4.85 -2.84
CA VAL A 283 -15.05 3.73 -2.80
C VAL A 283 -14.60 2.73 -1.75
N LEU A 284 -15.54 2.22 -0.94
CA LEU A 284 -15.28 1.20 0.06
C LEU A 284 -14.84 -0.12 -0.61
N VAL A 285 -13.67 -0.62 -0.21
CA VAL A 285 -13.08 -1.85 -0.74
C VAL A 285 -12.94 -2.97 0.29
N ALA A 286 -12.85 -2.62 1.57
CA ALA A 286 -12.87 -3.58 2.66
C ALA A 286 -13.61 -3.01 3.87
N ASN A 287 -14.28 -3.89 4.61
CA ASN A 287 -14.83 -3.64 5.92
C ASN A 287 -14.45 -4.80 6.84
N ILE A 288 -13.73 -4.52 7.90
CA ILE A 288 -13.17 -5.52 8.81
C ILE A 288 -13.56 -5.16 10.24
N SER A 289 -13.92 -6.14 11.06
CA SER A 289 -14.25 -5.92 12.47
C SER A 289 -13.59 -6.97 13.36
N ALA A 290 -13.28 -6.58 14.60
CA ALA A 290 -12.76 -7.51 15.59
C ALA A 290 -13.63 -7.57 16.85
N PRO A 291 -13.79 -8.78 17.43
CA PRO A 291 -14.82 -9.01 18.45
C PRO A 291 -14.43 -8.49 19.84
N LEU A 292 -13.14 -8.44 20.20
CA LEU A 292 -12.74 -8.11 21.59
C LEU A 292 -12.89 -6.62 21.87
N THR A 293 -12.40 -5.78 20.96
CA THR A 293 -12.47 -4.32 21.06
C THR A 293 -13.76 -3.75 20.46
N GLY A 294 -14.44 -4.51 19.60
CA GLY A 294 -15.58 -4.03 18.82
C GLY A 294 -15.19 -3.02 17.73
N ILE A 295 -13.89 -2.80 17.48
CA ILE A 295 -13.41 -1.86 16.46
C ILE A 295 -13.78 -2.37 15.06
N THR A 296 -14.27 -1.45 14.22
CA THR A 296 -14.47 -1.65 12.79
C THR A 296 -13.49 -0.79 12.00
N MET A 297 -13.07 -1.29 10.84
CA MET A 297 -12.18 -0.62 9.89
C MET A 297 -12.78 -0.71 8.49
N GLY A 298 -13.26 0.43 7.98
CA GLY A 298 -13.58 0.64 6.58
C GLY A 298 -12.34 1.13 5.83
N ILE A 299 -12.12 0.61 4.64
CA ILE A 299 -11.01 0.99 3.78
C ILE A 299 -11.58 1.48 2.46
N LEU A 300 -11.31 2.75 2.13
CA LEU A 300 -11.79 3.37 0.90
C LEU A 300 -10.63 3.80 0.02
N THR A 301 -10.75 3.64 -1.30
CA THR A 301 -9.72 4.10 -2.26
C THR A 301 -10.37 4.79 -3.46
N ASN A 302 -9.65 5.71 -4.10
CA ASN A 302 -10.14 6.40 -5.30
C ASN A 302 -10.40 5.41 -6.45
N ALA A 303 -11.39 5.72 -7.30
CA ALA A 303 -11.61 4.99 -8.55
C ALA A 303 -10.51 5.32 -9.57
N PRO A 304 -10.22 4.41 -10.52
CA PRO A 304 -9.28 4.69 -11.60
C PRO A 304 -9.90 5.72 -12.54
N GLY A 305 -9.05 6.51 -13.18
CA GLY A 305 -9.44 7.57 -14.07
C GLY A 305 -8.29 8.52 -14.36
N LYS A 306 -8.39 9.19 -15.51
CA LYS A 306 -7.58 10.36 -15.82
C LYS A 306 -8.47 11.58 -15.66
N ASP A 307 -8.06 12.56 -14.87
CA ASP A 307 -8.74 13.85 -14.89
C ASP A 307 -8.08 14.82 -15.88
N ASN A 308 -8.68 16.00 -16.04
CA ASN A 308 -8.28 16.98 -17.03
C ASN A 308 -6.90 17.63 -16.75
N ILE A 309 -6.21 17.26 -15.66
CA ILE A 309 -4.93 17.85 -15.21
C ILE A 309 -3.77 16.84 -15.38
N ASN A 310 -3.93 15.80 -16.21
CA ASN A 310 -2.95 14.71 -16.39
C ASN A 310 -2.65 13.91 -15.10
N ILE A 311 -3.51 13.99 -14.09
CA ILE A 311 -3.46 13.08 -12.95
C ILE A 311 -3.91 11.72 -13.42
N THR A 312 -3.10 10.73 -13.11
CA THR A 312 -3.30 9.37 -13.54
C THR A 312 -3.59 8.51 -12.32
N ARG A 313 -4.88 8.29 -12.05
CA ARG A 313 -5.37 7.37 -11.01
C ARG A 313 -5.60 6.02 -11.69
N ARG A 314 -4.87 4.98 -11.29
CA ARG A 314 -4.86 3.72 -12.06
C ARG A 314 -5.44 2.51 -11.36
N GLN A 315 -5.90 2.65 -10.12
CA GLN A 315 -5.86 1.52 -9.20
C GLN A 315 -7.16 1.37 -8.43
N ILE A 316 -7.70 0.15 -8.46
CA ILE A 316 -8.69 -0.36 -7.51
C ILE A 316 -8.60 -1.89 -7.48
N CYS A 317 -7.35 -2.35 -7.39
CA CYS A 317 -7.03 -3.61 -6.78
C CYS A 317 -6.26 -3.34 -5.49
N PHE A 318 -6.20 -4.34 -4.62
CA PHE A 318 -5.45 -4.28 -3.38
C PHE A 318 -4.92 -5.67 -3.03
N GLN A 319 -3.73 -5.74 -2.46
CA GLN A 319 -3.27 -6.98 -1.82
C GLN A 319 -4.09 -7.19 -0.54
N TRP A 320 -4.65 -8.38 -0.38
CA TRP A 320 -5.15 -8.88 0.89
C TRP A 320 -4.16 -9.90 1.41
N TYR A 321 -3.47 -9.55 2.51
CA TYR A 321 -2.47 -10.40 3.13
C TYR A 321 -2.84 -10.68 4.58
N SER A 322 -2.92 -11.94 4.96
CA SER A 322 -3.32 -12.38 6.31
C SER A 322 -2.14 -12.64 7.26
N GLY A 323 -0.94 -12.14 6.94
CA GLY A 323 0.21 -12.24 7.85
C GLY A 323 0.79 -13.65 7.99
N ASN A 324 0.72 -14.47 6.94
CA ASN A 324 1.07 -15.91 6.98
C ASN A 324 2.57 -16.15 7.24
N HIS A 325 3.42 -15.22 6.83
CA HIS A 325 4.88 -15.25 7.02
C HIS A 325 5.36 -14.49 8.26
N LEU A 326 4.45 -13.97 9.10
CA LEU A 326 4.84 -13.59 10.46
C LEU A 326 5.29 -14.87 11.21
N PRO A 327 6.25 -14.74 12.16
CA PRO A 327 6.93 -15.89 12.76
C PRO A 327 5.97 -16.94 13.33
N GLY A 328 6.14 -18.18 12.87
CA GLY A 328 5.52 -19.35 13.46
C GLY A 328 6.34 -19.93 14.62
N PRO A 329 5.84 -21.00 15.26
CA PRO A 329 6.63 -21.76 16.22
C PRO A 329 7.94 -22.27 15.60
N GLY A 330 9.07 -21.98 16.26
CA GLY A 330 10.40 -22.42 15.82
C GLY A 330 11.11 -21.53 14.80
N GLU A 331 10.46 -20.47 14.32
CA GLU A 331 11.07 -19.46 13.44
C GLU A 331 11.71 -18.31 14.24
N PRO A 332 12.65 -17.54 13.65
CA PRO A 332 13.16 -16.32 14.26
C PRO A 332 12.01 -15.38 14.62
N GLN A 333 11.94 -14.98 15.88
CA GLN A 333 10.81 -14.22 16.38
C GLN A 333 10.94 -12.72 16.11
N ILE A 334 9.81 -12.06 15.92
CA ILE A 334 9.71 -10.61 15.80
C ILE A 334 9.16 -10.06 17.12
N THR A 335 10.01 -9.38 17.87
CA THR A 335 9.62 -8.66 19.09
C THR A 335 9.22 -7.24 18.69
N GLY A 336 7.92 -6.99 18.67
CA GLY A 336 7.31 -5.70 18.37
C GLY A 336 7.23 -4.76 19.58
N LYS A 337 6.45 -3.69 19.40
CA LYS A 337 6.19 -2.68 20.44
C LYS A 337 5.87 -3.29 21.80
N GLY A 338 6.46 -2.76 22.86
CA GLY A 338 6.25 -3.19 24.24
C GLY A 338 6.74 -4.60 24.54
N GLY A 339 7.63 -5.16 23.72
CA GLY A 339 8.14 -6.52 23.89
C GLY A 339 7.17 -7.62 23.45
N VAL A 340 6.10 -7.28 22.71
CA VAL A 340 5.10 -8.24 22.25
C VAL A 340 5.68 -9.09 21.12
N GLN A 341 5.51 -10.40 21.20
CA GLN A 341 5.87 -11.30 20.10
C GLN A 341 4.81 -11.26 19.00
N TYR A 342 5.18 -10.76 17.81
CA TYR A 342 4.33 -10.87 16.64
C TYR A 342 4.49 -12.25 16.02
N THR A 343 3.37 -12.96 15.95
CA THR A 343 3.31 -14.35 15.49
C THR A 343 2.51 -14.46 14.21
N ARG A 344 2.55 -15.64 13.59
CA ARG A 344 1.80 -15.99 12.39
C ARG A 344 0.34 -15.54 12.47
N ARG A 345 -0.12 -14.82 11.46
CA ARG A 345 -1.45 -14.20 11.38
C ARG A 345 -1.72 -13.19 12.51
N GLY A 346 -0.68 -12.66 13.16
CA GLY A 346 -0.80 -11.67 14.23
C GLY A 346 -1.33 -10.31 13.77
N GLY A 347 -1.29 -10.03 12.47
CA GLY A 347 -1.90 -8.88 11.82
C GLY A 347 -2.18 -9.14 10.33
N PHE A 348 -3.08 -8.37 9.74
CA PHE A 348 -3.38 -8.36 8.31
C PHE A 348 -2.90 -7.08 7.63
N ALA A 349 -2.63 -7.12 6.33
CA ALA A 349 -2.42 -5.94 5.50
C ALA A 349 -3.47 -5.86 4.39
N VAL A 350 -3.91 -4.63 4.12
CA VAL A 350 -4.70 -4.27 2.93
C VAL A 350 -3.92 -3.20 2.20
N GLU A 351 -3.44 -3.55 1.02
CA GLU A 351 -2.46 -2.75 0.30
C GLU A 351 -3.04 -2.34 -1.06
N PRO A 352 -3.83 -1.26 -1.14
CA PRO A 352 -4.22 -0.70 -2.43
C PRO A 352 -2.98 -0.42 -3.27
N GLN A 353 -2.94 -0.95 -4.48
CA GLN A 353 -1.77 -0.91 -5.33
C GLN A 353 -2.13 -1.04 -6.80
N ALA A 354 -1.14 -0.93 -7.69
CA ALA A 354 -1.30 -1.47 -9.03
C ALA A 354 -1.21 -2.99 -9.04
N TRP A 355 -1.69 -3.59 -10.13
CA TRP A 355 -1.74 -5.03 -10.27
C TRP A 355 -0.31 -5.58 -10.23
N PRO A 356 0.00 -6.57 -9.37
CA PRO A 356 1.33 -7.12 -9.33
C PRO A 356 1.73 -7.68 -10.70
N ASN A 357 3.01 -7.57 -11.05
CA ASN A 357 3.54 -7.93 -12.37
C ASN A 357 2.98 -7.12 -13.57
N ALA A 358 2.24 -6.02 -13.37
CA ALA A 358 1.72 -5.19 -14.47
C ALA A 358 2.80 -4.54 -15.35
N VAL A 359 4.04 -4.39 -14.85
CA VAL A 359 5.15 -3.86 -15.65
C VAL A 359 5.57 -4.79 -16.78
N GLN A 360 5.35 -6.10 -16.65
CA GLN A 360 5.65 -7.10 -17.69
C GLN A 360 4.38 -7.67 -18.34
N ASN A 361 3.21 -7.50 -17.72
CA ASN A 361 1.99 -8.13 -18.17
C ASN A 361 1.08 -7.17 -18.95
N PRO A 362 1.05 -7.25 -20.29
CA PRO A 362 0.26 -6.33 -21.11
C PRO A 362 -1.26 -6.51 -20.93
N ASN A 363 -1.72 -7.61 -20.31
CA ASN A 363 -3.14 -7.80 -19.99
C ASN A 363 -3.59 -6.96 -18.79
N PHE A 364 -2.65 -6.39 -18.03
CA PHE A 364 -2.93 -5.58 -16.86
C PHE A 364 -2.83 -4.09 -17.17
N PRO A 365 -3.53 -3.23 -16.40
CA PRO A 365 -3.39 -1.79 -16.55
C PRO A 365 -1.94 -1.33 -16.39
N SER A 366 -1.46 -0.54 -17.34
CA SER A 366 -0.07 -0.05 -17.34
C SER A 366 0.26 0.74 -16.07
N VAL A 367 1.47 0.52 -15.54
CA VAL A 367 2.03 1.26 -14.38
C VAL A 367 3.02 2.35 -14.79
N ILE A 368 3.23 2.57 -16.10
CA ILE A 368 4.23 3.53 -16.61
C ILE A 368 3.74 4.97 -16.49
N VAL A 369 4.43 5.79 -15.71
CA VAL A 369 4.17 7.23 -15.59
C VAL A 369 5.14 7.96 -16.50
N ASN A 370 4.63 8.89 -17.32
CA ASN A 370 5.42 9.68 -18.27
C ASN A 370 5.70 11.09 -17.73
N PRO A 371 6.71 11.79 -18.25
CA PRO A 371 6.93 13.20 -17.95
C PRO A 371 5.66 14.04 -18.20
N GLY A 372 5.37 14.96 -17.29
CA GLY A 372 4.14 15.77 -17.32
C GLY A 372 2.87 15.06 -16.82
N GLN A 373 2.95 13.77 -16.44
CA GLN A 373 1.89 13.08 -15.70
C GLN A 373 2.18 13.08 -14.21
N ILE A 374 1.11 13.11 -13.41
CA ILE A 374 1.19 12.95 -11.96
C ILE A 374 0.58 11.59 -11.60
N TYR A 375 1.37 10.75 -10.95
CA TYR A 375 0.85 9.59 -10.24
C TYR A 375 0.08 10.07 -9.02
N GLU A 376 -1.16 9.61 -8.84
CA GLU A 376 -1.91 9.86 -7.61
C GLU A 376 -2.68 8.61 -7.20
N GLN A 377 -2.60 8.32 -5.90
CA GLN A 377 -3.41 7.31 -5.25
C GLN A 377 -3.86 7.82 -3.90
N GLN A 378 -5.09 7.50 -3.51
CA GLN A 378 -5.65 7.89 -2.22
C GLN A 378 -6.28 6.70 -1.54
N LEU A 379 -5.99 6.56 -0.24
CA LEU A 379 -6.56 5.58 0.67
C LEU A 379 -7.13 6.31 1.88
N VAL A 380 -8.29 5.87 2.36
CA VAL A 380 -8.88 6.35 3.62
C VAL A 380 -9.11 5.14 4.50
N TRP A 381 -8.52 5.16 5.68
CA TRP A 381 -8.88 4.27 6.78
C TRP A 381 -9.91 4.97 7.64
N GLU A 382 -11.09 4.39 7.76
CA GLU A 382 -12.19 4.89 8.57
C GLU A 382 -12.48 3.90 9.69
N PHE A 383 -12.36 4.35 10.94
CA PHE A 383 -12.58 3.51 12.11
C PHE A 383 -13.90 3.83 12.80
N GLY A 384 -14.51 2.80 13.36
CA GLY A 384 -15.74 2.89 14.14
C GLY A 384 -15.84 1.79 15.18
N VAL A 385 -17.04 1.63 15.74
CA VAL A 385 -17.36 0.60 16.72
C VAL A 385 -18.63 -0.13 16.28
N GLN A 386 -18.61 -1.46 16.32
CA GLN A 386 -19.75 -2.31 16.03
C GLN A 386 -20.87 -2.06 17.06
N GLY A 387 -21.98 -1.45 16.63
CA GLY A 387 -23.12 -1.09 17.49
C GLY A 387 -23.22 0.39 17.88
N GLY A 388 -22.29 1.25 17.47
CA GLY A 388 -22.48 2.70 17.47
C GLY A 388 -23.27 3.13 16.23
N ASN A 389 -24.28 3.99 16.38
CA ASN A 389 -25.08 4.52 15.28
C ASN A 389 -24.20 4.95 14.08
N ALA A 390 -24.16 4.12 13.04
CA ALA A 390 -23.87 4.61 11.70
C ALA A 390 -25.03 5.54 11.36
N THR A 391 -24.81 6.85 11.42
CA THR A 391 -25.68 7.80 10.73
C THR A 391 -25.64 7.42 9.26
N ALA A 392 -26.60 6.61 8.85
CA ALA A 392 -26.94 6.39 7.46
C ALA A 392 -27.24 7.77 6.87
N GLY A 393 -26.28 8.29 6.11
CA GLY A 393 -26.53 9.41 5.22
C GLY A 393 -27.69 9.01 4.32
N ASN A 394 -28.77 9.78 4.41
CA ASN A 394 -30.01 9.57 3.66
C ASN A 394 -29.73 9.70 2.16
N GLY A 395 -29.31 8.60 1.54
CA GLY A 395 -29.25 8.42 0.10
C GLY A 395 -30.37 7.48 -0.27
N THR A 396 -31.43 8.01 -0.89
CA THR A 396 -32.56 7.25 -1.43
C THR A 396 -32.08 6.14 -2.36
N ALA A 397 -32.07 4.91 -1.88
CA ALA A 397 -31.91 3.72 -2.70
C ALA A 397 -33.24 3.45 -3.41
N THR A 398 -33.32 3.76 -4.71
CA THR A 398 -34.40 3.27 -5.56
C THR A 398 -34.22 1.77 -5.78
N ASN A 399 -35.19 1.03 -5.28
CA ASN A 399 -35.27 -0.42 -5.30
C ASN A 399 -35.41 -0.92 -6.75
N ALA A 400 -34.40 -1.61 -7.29
CA ALA A 400 -34.50 -2.35 -8.55
C ALA A 400 -34.49 -3.85 -8.23
N THR A 401 -35.69 -4.42 -8.23
CA THR A 401 -35.96 -5.86 -8.16
C THR A 401 -35.29 -6.61 -9.33
N ALA A 402 -34.46 -7.59 -9.01
CA ALA A 402 -34.01 -8.61 -9.95
C ALA A 402 -35.13 -9.64 -10.20
N PRO A 403 -35.34 -10.13 -11.43
CA PRO A 403 -36.38 -11.11 -11.70
C PRO A 403 -35.92 -12.53 -11.32
N ALA A 404 -36.83 -13.26 -10.68
CA ALA A 404 -36.69 -14.67 -10.34
C ALA A 404 -36.66 -15.55 -11.61
N ALA A 405 -35.65 -16.42 -11.72
CA ALA A 405 -35.63 -17.49 -12.71
C ALA A 405 -36.46 -18.67 -12.19
N ASN A 406 -37.58 -18.92 -12.87
CA ASN A 406 -38.51 -20.01 -12.59
C ASN A 406 -37.98 -21.32 -13.20
N ALA A 407 -37.96 -22.38 -12.41
CA ALA A 407 -37.65 -23.72 -12.86
C ALA A 407 -38.90 -24.37 -13.47
N THR A 408 -38.79 -24.87 -14.70
CA THR A 408 -39.71 -25.87 -15.24
C THR A 408 -38.90 -26.94 -15.96
N GLY A 409 -38.99 -28.17 -15.46
CA GLY A 409 -38.42 -29.34 -16.08
C GLY A 409 -39.25 -29.85 -17.26
N ALA A 410 -38.59 -30.55 -18.16
CA ALA A 410 -39.20 -31.55 -19.02
C ALA A 410 -38.17 -32.67 -19.25
N ALA A 411 -38.55 -33.88 -18.84
CA ALA A 411 -37.82 -35.11 -19.06
C ALA A 411 -37.98 -35.57 -20.51
N ALA A 412 -36.93 -36.16 -21.08
CA ALA A 412 -37.06 -37.15 -22.15
C ALA A 412 -35.96 -38.20 -22.01
N THR A 413 -36.44 -39.43 -21.86
CA THR A 413 -35.77 -40.72 -21.73
C THR A 413 -35.07 -41.16 -23.01
N GLY A 414 -33.97 -41.90 -22.90
CA GLY A 414 -33.37 -42.62 -24.03
C GLY A 414 -32.07 -43.32 -23.64
N ASN A 415 -32.20 -44.56 -23.16
CA ASN A 415 -31.16 -45.51 -22.84
C ASN A 415 -30.52 -46.07 -24.14
N GLU A 416 -29.20 -46.29 -24.18
CA GLU A 416 -28.60 -47.57 -24.61
C GLU A 416 -27.05 -47.60 -24.46
N THR A 417 -26.65 -48.50 -23.55
CA THR A 417 -25.47 -49.36 -23.39
C THR A 417 -24.31 -49.42 -24.42
N ALA A 418 -23.11 -49.37 -23.83
CA ALA A 418 -22.00 -50.35 -23.88
C ALA A 418 -20.81 -50.22 -24.88
N ALA A 419 -19.64 -50.09 -24.25
CA ALA A 419 -18.33 -50.75 -24.50
C ALA A 419 -17.60 -50.50 -25.83
N ASN A 420 -16.35 -50.00 -25.76
CA ASN A 420 -15.14 -50.84 -25.65
C ASN A 420 -13.87 -49.97 -25.54
N ALA A 421 -12.83 -50.55 -24.94
CA ALA A 421 -11.52 -49.99 -24.65
C ALA A 421 -10.62 -49.80 -25.89
N SER A 422 -9.68 -48.85 -25.81
CA SER A 422 -8.28 -49.01 -26.25
C SER A 422 -7.44 -47.74 -26.03
N THR A 423 -6.48 -47.80 -25.12
CA THR A 423 -5.13 -47.19 -25.24
C THR A 423 -4.19 -48.26 -25.82
N PRO A 424 -2.93 -48.00 -26.25
CA PRO A 424 -2.10 -46.78 -26.07
C PRO A 424 -1.33 -46.32 -27.33
N ALA A 425 -0.69 -45.14 -27.29
CA ALA A 425 0.70 -44.96 -27.77
C ALA A 425 1.24 -43.56 -27.46
N ALA A 426 2.46 -43.54 -26.90
CA ALA A 426 3.33 -42.40 -26.75
C ALA A 426 3.91 -41.96 -28.11
N ASN A 427 4.26 -40.67 -28.23
CA ASN A 427 5.42 -40.28 -29.03
C ASN A 427 6.02 -38.97 -28.52
N ALA A 428 7.27 -39.08 -28.09
CA ALA A 428 8.18 -37.97 -27.85
C ALA A 428 8.81 -37.55 -29.18
N THR A 429 9.07 -36.25 -29.34
CA THR A 429 9.92 -35.72 -30.40
C THR A 429 11.01 -34.84 -29.78
N GLU A 430 12.23 -35.36 -29.82
CA GLU A 430 13.50 -34.63 -29.68
C GLU A 430 13.82 -33.86 -30.97
N VAL A 431 14.46 -32.68 -30.86
CA VAL A 431 15.56 -32.19 -31.73
C VAL A 431 16.31 -31.04 -31.01
N PRO A 432 17.56 -30.65 -31.35
CA PRO A 432 18.78 -31.17 -30.74
C PRO A 432 19.75 -30.08 -30.19
N ALA A 433 20.78 -30.53 -29.49
CA ALA A 433 21.96 -29.75 -29.12
C ALA A 433 22.90 -29.51 -30.32
N ALA A 434 23.56 -28.34 -30.36
CA ALA A 434 24.77 -28.08 -31.13
C ALA A 434 25.76 -27.30 -30.26
N GLY A 435 26.99 -27.80 -30.19
CA GLY A 435 28.05 -27.32 -29.31
C GLY A 435 29.07 -26.38 -29.97
N ASN A 436 29.66 -25.58 -29.08
CA ASN A 436 31.06 -25.21 -28.93
C ASN A 436 31.77 -24.31 -29.97
N ALA A 437 32.28 -23.18 -29.46
CA ALA A 437 33.58 -22.63 -29.85
C ALA A 437 34.19 -21.85 -28.67
N THR A 438 35.33 -22.35 -28.19
CA THR A 438 36.26 -21.73 -27.25
C THR A 438 37.20 -20.75 -27.97
N ALA A 439 37.50 -19.62 -27.33
CA ALA A 439 38.76 -18.91 -27.46
C ALA A 439 39.05 -18.14 -26.17
N GLY A 440 40.15 -18.47 -25.50
CA GLY A 440 40.61 -17.76 -24.30
C GLY A 440 41.39 -16.48 -24.65
N ASN A 441 41.60 -15.61 -23.66
CA ASN A 441 42.87 -15.55 -22.92
C ASN A 441 42.84 -14.42 -21.86
N ALA A 442 43.74 -14.58 -20.88
CA ALA A 442 44.44 -13.54 -20.12
C ALA A 442 43.76 -12.84 -18.92
N THR A 443 44.14 -13.34 -17.75
CA THR A 443 44.45 -12.68 -16.48
C THR A 443 44.83 -11.19 -16.54
N ALA A 444 44.30 -10.40 -15.60
CA ALA A 444 45.06 -9.35 -14.91
C ALA A 444 44.43 -9.05 -13.54
N SER A 445 45.19 -9.32 -12.48
CA SER A 445 44.98 -8.78 -11.14
C SER A 445 45.42 -7.32 -11.10
N ALA A 446 44.69 -6.47 -10.38
CA ALA A 446 45.24 -5.23 -9.86
C ALA A 446 44.44 -4.80 -8.62
N ALA A 447 45.07 -4.98 -7.46
CA ALA A 447 44.75 -4.25 -6.26
C ALA A 447 45.05 -2.77 -6.48
N ASN A 448 44.22 -1.88 -5.93
CA ASN A 448 44.74 -0.62 -5.41
C ASN A 448 43.82 -0.06 -4.32
N ALA A 449 44.29 -0.19 -3.08
CA ALA A 449 43.87 0.61 -1.95
C ALA A 449 44.67 1.92 -1.97
N THR A 450 44.01 3.06 -1.83
CA THR A 450 44.66 4.29 -1.34
C THR A 450 43.72 5.03 -0.40
N ALA A 451 44.31 5.44 0.73
CA ALA A 451 43.68 5.97 1.91
C ALA A 451 43.31 7.46 1.80
N ALA A 452 42.34 7.89 2.62
CA ALA A 452 42.12 9.29 2.99
C ALA A 452 42.19 9.43 4.54
N PRO A 453 42.67 10.57 5.08
CA PRO A 453 43.25 10.63 6.41
C PRO A 453 42.25 10.85 7.55
N ALA A 454 42.67 10.43 8.75
CA ALA A 454 41.99 10.60 10.03
C ALA A 454 42.01 12.06 10.51
N ALA A 455 40.91 12.50 11.12
CA ALA A 455 40.86 13.65 12.02
C ALA A 455 40.28 13.20 13.37
N GLY A 456 41.01 13.50 14.45
CA GLY A 456 40.68 13.11 15.83
C GLY A 456 39.52 13.89 16.45
N PRO A 457 39.08 13.50 17.66
CA PRO A 457 37.80 13.94 18.23
C PRO A 457 37.90 15.30 18.91
N ILE A 458 36.86 16.13 18.73
CA ILE A 458 36.59 17.30 19.57
C ILE A 458 35.57 16.88 20.62
N VAL A 459 35.98 16.95 21.88
CA VAL A 459 35.15 16.74 23.06
C VAL A 459 34.33 17.99 23.31
N GLY A 460 33.01 17.85 23.35
CA GLY A 460 32.07 18.89 23.76
C GLY A 460 30.92 18.26 24.54
N SER A 461 30.94 18.45 25.85
CA SER A 461 29.91 18.03 26.80
C SER A 461 28.59 18.78 26.55
N ALA A 462 27.48 18.06 26.49
CA ALA A 462 26.15 18.64 26.65
C ALA A 462 25.30 17.75 27.56
N THR A 463 24.75 18.41 28.57
CA THR A 463 24.09 17.91 29.77
C THR A 463 22.73 17.29 29.47
N GLU A 464 22.40 16.20 30.17
CA GLU A 464 21.09 15.55 30.17
C GLU A 464 19.99 16.51 30.66
N ILE A 465 18.84 16.54 29.97
CA ILE A 465 17.58 17.05 30.50
C ILE A 465 16.54 15.93 30.34
N GLY A 466 16.20 15.29 31.46
CA GLY A 466 15.05 14.39 31.54
C GLY A 466 13.75 15.20 31.47
N LEU A 467 12.78 14.71 30.70
CA LEU A 467 11.44 15.27 30.67
C LEU A 467 10.48 14.35 31.42
N ASP A 468 10.02 14.87 32.55
CA ASP A 468 8.98 14.34 33.41
C ASP A 468 7.59 14.58 32.77
N ASN A 469 6.75 13.56 32.84
CA ASN A 469 5.34 13.59 32.47
C ASN A 469 4.55 14.19 33.64
N THR A 470 4.21 15.47 33.59
CA THR A 470 2.98 16.04 34.19
C THR A 470 2.98 17.56 34.03
N THR A 471 2.11 18.11 33.17
CA THR A 471 1.30 19.33 33.35
C THR A 471 0.78 19.86 32.00
N ALA A 472 -0.54 20.00 31.90
CA ALA A 472 -1.22 20.65 30.78
C ALA A 472 -1.31 22.16 31.02
N PRO A 473 -1.14 23.04 30.01
CA PRO A 473 -1.53 24.43 30.13
C PRO A 473 -2.90 24.72 29.51
N VAL A 474 -3.61 25.60 30.20
CA VAL A 474 -4.97 26.11 30.00
C VAL A 474 -5.05 27.03 28.76
N VAL A 475 -6.13 26.90 28.00
CA VAL A 475 -6.46 27.67 26.78
C VAL A 475 -6.99 29.07 27.14
N ALA A 476 -6.50 30.10 26.44
CA ALA A 476 -7.13 31.42 26.37
C ALA A 476 -7.74 31.62 24.97
N ASN A 477 -9.05 31.89 24.93
CA ASN A 477 -9.86 32.09 23.73
C ASN A 477 -9.48 33.36 22.96
N ALA A 478 -9.35 33.25 21.64
CA ALA A 478 -9.47 34.38 20.72
C ALA A 478 -10.34 33.94 19.51
N THR A 479 -11.44 34.66 19.30
CA THR A 479 -12.43 34.47 18.23
C THR A 479 -11.89 35.02 16.90
N VAL A 480 -12.11 34.28 15.79
CA VAL A 480 -11.82 34.72 14.41
C VAL A 480 -13.10 34.55 13.55
N PRO A 481 -13.42 35.45 12.60
CA PRO A 481 -14.76 35.55 12.02
C PRO A 481 -15.06 34.50 10.94
N GLU A 482 -16.34 34.12 10.85
CA GLU A 482 -16.93 33.31 9.79
C GLU A 482 -16.82 34.03 8.42
N ASN A 483 -15.94 33.52 7.55
CA ASN A 483 -16.05 33.46 6.09
C ASN A 483 -14.65 33.35 5.47
N ALA A 484 -14.08 32.14 5.48
CA ALA A 484 -12.90 31.81 4.68
C ALA A 484 -13.20 30.56 3.83
N THR A 485 -13.20 30.72 2.52
CA THR A 485 -13.30 29.62 1.54
C THR A 485 -12.05 28.72 1.59
N PRO A 486 -12.18 27.40 1.34
CA PRO A 486 -11.09 26.44 1.49
C PRO A 486 -9.98 26.66 0.45
N ALA A 487 -8.73 26.57 0.90
CA ALA A 487 -7.55 26.65 0.05
C ALA A 487 -7.26 25.29 -0.63
N VAL A 488 -7.01 25.32 -1.94
CA VAL A 488 -6.50 24.17 -2.71
C VAL A 488 -4.98 24.13 -2.56
N VAL A 489 -4.44 23.03 -2.03
CA VAL A 489 -2.98 22.80 -2.01
C VAL A 489 -2.57 22.31 -3.39
N VAL A 490 -1.93 23.19 -4.17
CA VAL A 490 -1.24 22.83 -5.41
C VAL A 490 0.22 22.51 -5.08
N ALA A 491 0.78 21.47 -5.71
CA ALA A 491 2.19 21.12 -5.57
C ALA A 491 3.10 22.33 -5.90
N PRO A 492 4.21 22.55 -5.18
CA PRO A 492 5.12 23.63 -5.50
C PRO A 492 5.78 23.38 -6.87
N ASP A 493 5.76 24.42 -7.70
CA ASP A 493 6.42 24.45 -9.00
C ASP A 493 7.95 24.36 -8.80
N VAL A 494 8.60 23.48 -9.55
CA VAL A 494 10.04 23.24 -9.45
C VAL A 494 10.76 24.20 -10.40
N ALA A 495 10.92 25.44 -9.96
CA ALA A 495 11.95 26.35 -10.47
C ALA A 495 12.31 27.33 -9.35
N GLY A 496 13.59 27.40 -9.00
CA GLY A 496 14.06 28.17 -7.85
C GLY A 496 13.66 29.65 -7.87
N GLY A 497 13.34 30.17 -6.68
CA GLY A 497 13.26 31.62 -6.41
C GLY A 497 11.91 32.10 -5.86
N ASN A 498 11.88 32.40 -4.56
CA ASN A 498 10.93 33.24 -3.83
C ASN A 498 9.42 33.09 -4.11
N VAL A 499 8.69 32.57 -3.10
CA VAL A 499 7.22 32.62 -3.02
C VAL A 499 6.78 34.08 -2.82
N THR A 500 6.09 34.64 -3.81
CA THR A 500 5.26 35.84 -3.62
C THR A 500 3.80 35.41 -3.74
N VAL A 501 3.02 35.65 -2.68
CA VAL A 501 1.58 35.33 -2.64
C VAL A 501 0.83 36.30 -3.55
N VAL A 502 0.23 35.81 -4.63
CA VAL A 502 -0.70 36.58 -5.45
C VAL A 502 -2.13 36.31 -4.97
N GLN A 503 -2.76 37.30 -4.34
CA GLN A 503 -4.20 37.30 -4.08
C GLN A 503 -4.95 37.55 -5.40
N ASN A 504 -5.79 36.60 -5.81
CA ASN A 504 -6.76 36.82 -6.88
C ASN A 504 -7.92 37.66 -6.34
N ALA A 505 -7.93 38.96 -6.64
CA ALA A 505 -9.10 39.80 -6.45
C ALA A 505 -10.08 39.55 -7.61
N THR A 506 -11.23 38.94 -7.31
CA THR A 506 -12.36 38.92 -8.26
C THR A 506 -13.14 40.23 -8.11
N ALA A 507 -13.17 41.03 -9.17
CA ALA A 507 -13.96 42.25 -9.24
C ALA A 507 -15.46 41.91 -9.27
N GLY A 508 -16.15 42.23 -8.18
CA GLY A 508 -17.62 42.26 -8.13
C GLY A 508 -18.12 43.54 -8.79
N ASN A 509 -18.83 43.38 -9.91
CA ASN A 509 -19.49 44.48 -10.60
C ASN A 509 -20.81 44.80 -9.86
N ALA A 510 -20.79 45.83 -9.00
CA ALA A 510 -21.98 46.39 -8.39
C ALA A 510 -22.16 47.84 -8.86
N ALA A 511 -23.28 48.07 -9.53
CA ALA A 511 -23.71 49.37 -9.98
C ALA A 511 -24.01 50.30 -8.79
N ALA A 512 -23.41 51.48 -8.79
CA ALA A 512 -23.94 52.67 -8.12
C ALA A 512 -23.47 53.90 -8.89
N GLY A 513 -24.43 54.68 -9.39
CA GLY A 513 -24.18 55.91 -10.12
C GLY A 513 -23.79 57.07 -9.21
N GLY A 514 -23.32 58.15 -9.83
CA GLY A 514 -23.35 59.49 -9.25
C GLY A 514 -22.02 60.23 -9.25
N GLY A 515 -21.73 60.92 -10.35
CA GLY A 515 -21.31 62.32 -10.36
C GLY A 515 -19.91 62.71 -9.86
N GLY A 516 -19.17 63.38 -10.74
CA GLY A 516 -18.48 64.63 -10.36
C GLY A 516 -16.96 64.67 -10.45
N ALA A 517 -16.49 65.21 -11.57
CA ALA A 517 -15.35 66.12 -11.75
C ALA A 517 -13.91 65.70 -11.35
N ALA A 518 -13.05 65.74 -12.36
CA ALA A 518 -11.58 65.85 -12.30
C ALA A 518 -11.15 67.29 -11.86
N PRO A 519 -9.86 67.64 -11.69
CA PRO A 519 -8.66 67.16 -12.42
C PRO A 519 -7.73 66.23 -11.64
#